data_AF-A0A352GJH9-F1
#
_entry.id   AF-A0A352GJH9-F1
#
_cell.length_a   1.000
_cell.length_b   1.000
_cell.length_c   1.000
_cell.angle_alpha   90.00
_cell.angle_beta   90.00
_cell.angle_gamma   90.00
#
_symmetry.space_group_name_H-M   'P 1'
#
loop_
_entity.id
_entity.type
_entity.pdbx_description
1 polymer ?
#
loop_
_entity_poly.entity_id
_entity_poly.type
_entity_poly.pdbx_seq_one_letter_code
_entity_poly.pdbx_strand_id
1 'polypeptide(L)' 'MTSNRQIIFKSRPVGWVTLDNFDTRDAAMPDVGDGDVLVRAIYMSLDPYMRGRMDASKSYAAG' A
#
# COMPACT_ATOMS: atom_id res chain seq x y z
N MET A 1 -8.86 1.71 -21.49
CA MET A 1 -8.43 0.67 -20.53
C MET A 1 -8.65 1.20 -19.13
N THR A 2 -9.26 0.42 -18.25
CA THR A 2 -9.45 0.80 -16.84
C THR A 2 -8.16 0.47 -16.09
N SER A 3 -7.38 1.48 -15.67
CA SER A 3 -6.16 1.25 -14.89
C SER A 3 -6.47 1.17 -13.38
N ASN A 4 -5.70 0.36 -12.67
CA ASN A 4 -5.67 0.30 -11.22
C ASN A 4 -4.48 1.13 -10.73
N ARG A 5 -4.74 2.36 -10.27
CA ARG A 5 -3.70 3.22 -9.71
C ARG A 5 -3.25 2.68 -8.35
N GLN A 6 -1.94 2.50 -8.19
CA GLN A 6 -1.33 1.97 -6.98
C GLN A 6 -0.31 2.94 -6.42
N ILE A 7 -0.29 3.08 -5.09
CA ILE A 7 0.80 3.74 -4.35
C ILE A 7 1.66 2.63 -3.76
N ILE A 8 2.85 2.45 -4.31
CA ILE A 8 3.76 1.36 -3.94
C ILE A 8 4.77 1.86 -2.94
N PHE A 9 4.90 1.16 -1.81
CA PHE A 9 5.98 1.39 -0.86
C PHE A 9 7.32 0.93 -1.48
N LYS A 10 8.16 1.89 -1.84
CA LYS A 10 9.40 1.71 -2.60
C LYS A 10 10.61 1.51 -1.69
N SER A 11 10.69 2.28 -0.61
CA SER A 11 11.85 2.28 0.27
C SER A 11 11.47 2.67 1.69
N ARG A 12 12.23 2.15 2.67
CA ARG A 12 12.00 2.48 4.08
C ARG A 12 12.52 3.90 4.38
N PRO A 13 11.74 4.73 5.09
CA PRO A 13 12.17 6.07 5.45
C PRO A 13 13.31 6.00 6.48
N VAL A 14 14.30 6.87 6.32
CA VAL A 14 15.26 7.17 7.38
C VAL A 14 14.81 8.47 8.04
N GLY A 15 14.21 8.38 9.23
CA GLY A 15 13.55 9.50 9.89
C GLY A 15 12.11 9.69 9.40
N TRP A 16 11.80 10.89 8.89
CA TRP A 16 10.48 11.25 8.38
C TRP A 16 10.17 10.58 7.04
N VAL A 17 8.89 10.32 6.81
CA VAL A 17 8.40 9.81 5.53
C VAL A 17 8.49 10.91 4.48
N THR A 18 8.97 10.54 3.29
CA THR A 18 9.10 11.43 2.14
C THR A 18 8.38 10.85 0.93
N LEU A 19 8.15 11.67 -0.09
CA LEU A 19 7.54 11.21 -1.34
C LEU A 19 8.40 10.15 -2.05
N ASP A 20 9.72 10.22 -1.92
CA ASP A 20 10.65 9.26 -2.53
C ASP A 20 10.53 7.84 -1.96
N ASN A 21 9.83 7.69 -0.82
CA ASN A 21 9.51 6.37 -0.26
C ASN A 21 8.39 5.66 -1.02
N PHE A 22 7.74 6.32 -1.98
CA PHE A 22 6.64 5.76 -2.74
C PHE A 22 6.78 5.97 -4.25
N ASP A 23 6.22 5.02 -5.02
CA ASP A 23 6.00 5.19 -6.45
C ASP A 23 4.48 5.19 -6.73
N THR A 24 4.03 6.02 -7.67
CA THR A 24 2.69 5.88 -8.26
C THR A 24 2.79 5.01 -9.50
N ARG A 25 1.98 3.96 -9.58
CA ARG A 25 1.94 3.05 -10.74
C ARG A 25 0.53 2.94 -11.30
N ASP A 26 0.42 2.88 -12.62
CA ASP A 26 -0.79 2.43 -13.30
C ASP A 26 -0.65 0.95 -13.61
N ALA A 27 -1.40 0.11 -12.92
CA ALA A 27 -1.44 -1.33 -13.14
C ALA A 27 -2.68 -1.73 -13.95
N ALA A 28 -2.66 -2.91 -14.56
CA ALA A 28 -3.86 -3.51 -15.11
C ALA A 28 -4.85 -3.87 -13.99
N MET A 29 -6.15 -3.90 -14.30
CA MET A 29 -7.13 -4.47 -13.39
C MET A 29 -6.83 -5.97 -13.22
N PRO A 30 -6.82 -6.51 -11.99
CA PRO A 30 -6.55 -7.93 -11.79
C PRO A 30 -7.75 -8.77 -12.22
N ASP A 31 -7.48 -9.99 -12.68
CA ASP A 31 -8.49 -11.04 -12.84
C ASP A 31 -8.89 -11.58 -11.45
N VAL A 32 -10.13 -12.05 -11.34
CA VAL A 32 -10.74 -12.47 -10.07
C VAL A 32 -11.05 -13.97 -10.18
N GLY A 33 -10.55 -14.77 -9.24
CA GLY A 33 -10.80 -16.21 -9.20
C GLY A 33 -12.05 -16.59 -8.40
N ASP A 34 -12.28 -17.90 -8.29
CA ASP A 34 -13.37 -18.44 -7.48
C ASP A 34 -13.15 -18.10 -5.99
N GLY A 35 -14.11 -17.41 -5.39
CA GLY A 35 -14.07 -16.98 -3.98
C GLY A 35 -13.43 -15.61 -3.74
N ASP A 36 -12.82 -14.99 -4.76
CA ASP A 36 -12.27 -13.64 -4.66
C ASP A 36 -13.37 -12.58 -4.85
N VAL A 37 -13.09 -11.36 -4.35
CA VAL A 37 -13.94 -10.18 -4.58
C VAL A 37 -13.08 -9.02 -5.07
N LEU A 38 -13.50 -8.39 -6.17
CA LEU A 38 -12.90 -7.16 -6.65
C LEU A 38 -13.55 -5.94 -5.99
N VAL A 39 -12.74 -5.14 -5.31
CA VAL A 39 -13.20 -3.94 -4.59
C VAL A 39 -12.66 -2.68 -5.24
N ARG A 40 -13.54 -1.72 -5.51
CA ARG A 40 -13.16 -0.36 -5.87
C ARG A 40 -13.03 0.49 -4.60
N ALA A 41 -11.81 0.82 -4.20
CA ALA A 41 -11.56 1.73 -3.09
C ALA A 41 -12.12 3.14 -3.40
N ILE A 42 -12.94 3.68 -2.50
CA ILE A 42 -13.49 5.05 -2.58
C ILE A 42 -12.78 5.96 -1.56
N TYR A 43 -12.48 5.40 -0.38
CA TYR A 43 -11.78 6.06 0.71
C TYR A 43 -10.67 5.15 1.24
N MET A 44 -9.61 5.76 1.77
CA MET A 44 -8.51 5.09 2.44
C MET A 44 -8.27 5.78 3.77
N SER A 45 -8.30 5.02 4.86
CA SER A 45 -7.88 5.53 6.17
C SER A 45 -6.38 5.79 6.15
N LEU A 46 -5.93 6.87 6.77
CA LEU A 46 -4.52 7.18 6.98
C LEU A 46 -4.31 7.36 8.48
N ASP A 47 -3.66 6.36 9.10
CA ASP A 47 -3.59 6.25 10.55
C ASP A 47 -2.13 6.28 11.04
N PRO A 48 -1.84 6.85 12.22
CA PRO A 48 -0.48 6.92 12.76
C PRO A 48 0.24 5.56 12.85
N TYR A 49 -0.48 4.47 13.07
CA TYR A 49 0.10 3.13 13.15
C TYR A 49 0.78 2.69 11.84
N MET A 50 0.38 3.25 10.69
CA MET A 50 0.97 2.92 9.38
C MET A 50 2.46 3.21 9.36
N ARG A 51 2.92 4.24 10.08
CA ARG A 51 4.34 4.55 10.22
C ARG A 51 5.13 3.39 10.81
N GLY A 52 4.58 2.68 11.81
CA GLY A 52 5.22 1.51 12.40
C GLY A 52 5.31 0.32 11.44
N ARG A 53 4.36 0.17 10.52
CA ARG A 53 4.41 -0.86 9.46
C ARG A 53 5.49 -0.61 8.41
N MET A 54 6.00 0.61 8.31
CA MET A 54 7.09 0.98 7.40
C MET A 54 8.48 0.65 7.97
N ASP A 55 8.58 0.33 9.27
CA ASP A 55 9.84 -0.05 9.91
C ASP A 55 10.17 -1.54 9.73
N ALA A 56 11.47 -1.87 9.79
CA ALA A 56 11.97 -3.25 9.70
C ALA A 56 12.10 -3.92 11.07
N SER A 57 11.99 -3.16 12.16
CA SER A 57 12.06 -3.68 13.52
C SER A 57 10.89 -4.61 13.80
N LYS A 58 11.11 -5.65 14.61
CA LYS A 58 10.06 -6.60 15.01
C LYS A 58 8.85 -5.85 15.56
N SER A 59 7.76 -5.89 14.81
CA SER A 59 6.46 -5.43 15.29
C SER A 59 5.83 -6.54 16.12
N TYR A 60 5.26 -6.20 17.29
CA TYR A 60 4.44 -7.12 18.08
C TYR A 60 3.07 -7.38 17.44
N ALA A 61 2.67 -6.57 16.45
CA ALA A 61 1.58 -6.92 15.54
C ALA A 61 2.13 -7.95 14.55
N ALA A 62 2.15 -9.22 14.99
CA ALA A 62 2.30 -10.35 14.10
C ALA A 62 1.18 -10.27 13.06
N GLY A 63 1.57 -10.17 11.78
CA GLY A 63 0.69 -10.54 10.68
C GLY A 63 0.55 -12.05 10.61
#